data_AF-A0A1F5AH30-F1
#
_entry.id   AF-A0A1F5AH30-F1
#
_cell.length_a   1.000
_cell.length_b   1.000
_cell.length_c   1.000
_cell.angle_alpha   90.00
_cell.angle_beta   90.00
_cell.angle_gamma   90.00
#
_symmetry.space_group_name_H-M   'P 1'
#
loop_
_entity.id
_entity.type
_entity.pdbx_description
1 polymer ?
#
loop_
_entity_poly.entity_id
_entity_poly.type
_entity_poly.pdbx_seq_one_letter_code
_entity_poly.pdbx_strand_id
1 'polypeptide(L)'
;MRHKIPCLLFGMVLLAGCIIYVPRDVGEPPAGPPDEEVYRSDSDEYPYEMDSADFYDYLAPYGAWVSYRPYGYVWIPRHVGHRWRPYSSGRWLWTDYGWTWIAQEDWGWIPFHYGRWGWDRALGWYWVPGTVWSPAWVTWRWGDLYIGWAPLPPGIDFAGGMGIGGPYDFPNHYWVFVEGRYFQHDYLDRYALPYERNVSALRFTVRKSDLALRNRQIFNDGVDVEEVRRLTRTAVSRHEIEDARGPKDNSVSGRSVRIYRPAMKKNEAARPKSYLEKDEAERDLPRIRERDLERNGASAPSAERLAEDQEREMRILERSQEEEKAELKRRLENEEKKASTAAEKEKAAKEGEVRAGELRKAHDEEKAKVDERHQEEKKVIKGKIRKKEGD
;
A
#
# COMPACT_ATOMS: atom_id res chain seq x y z
N MET A 1 -6.17 -19.27 73.58
CA MET A 1 -5.10 -19.33 72.57
C MET A 1 -5.71 -19.72 71.23
N ARG A 2 -5.51 -18.86 70.23
CA ARG A 2 -5.50 -19.05 68.76
C ARG A 2 -6.38 -20.16 68.10
N HIS A 3 -7.30 -19.67 67.25
CA HIS A 3 -8.08 -20.33 66.20
C HIS A 3 -7.29 -21.22 65.22
N LYS A 4 -7.99 -22.15 64.52
CA LYS A 4 -8.18 -22.08 63.05
C LYS A 4 -9.16 -23.14 62.48
N ILE A 5 -10.09 -22.63 61.67
CA ILE A 5 -11.01 -23.31 60.75
C ILE A 5 -10.26 -23.49 59.41
N PRO A 6 -10.36 -24.61 58.67
CA PRO A 6 -9.95 -24.64 57.28
C PRO A 6 -11.14 -24.32 56.36
N CYS A 7 -11.15 -23.10 55.82
CA CYS A 7 -11.95 -22.73 54.64
C CYS A 7 -11.25 -23.25 53.38
N LEU A 8 -11.93 -24.11 52.62
CA LEU A 8 -11.58 -24.41 51.22
C LEU A 8 -12.20 -23.32 50.34
N LEU A 9 -11.37 -22.37 49.90
CA LEU A 9 -11.70 -21.35 48.90
C LEU A 9 -11.16 -21.82 47.54
N PHE A 10 -12.08 -22.03 46.60
CA PHE A 10 -11.81 -22.30 45.19
C PHE A 10 -11.26 -21.01 44.56
N GLY A 11 -9.96 -20.98 44.29
CA GLY A 11 -9.28 -19.86 43.62
C GLY A 11 -9.20 -20.06 42.11
N MET A 12 -9.83 -19.16 41.38
CA MET A 12 -9.85 -19.03 39.93
C MET A 12 -8.42 -18.77 39.40
N VAL A 13 -7.87 -19.69 38.59
CA VAL A 13 -6.57 -19.51 37.92
C VAL A 13 -6.79 -18.71 36.64
N LEU A 14 -6.57 -17.39 36.71
CA LEU A 14 -6.28 -16.54 35.55
C LEU A 14 -4.80 -16.72 35.20
N LEU A 15 -4.49 -17.50 34.18
CA LEU A 15 -3.17 -17.48 33.54
C LEU A 15 -3.07 -16.20 32.71
N ALA A 16 -2.71 -15.10 33.37
CA ALA A 16 -2.09 -13.96 32.73
C ALA A 16 -0.76 -14.43 32.14
N GLY A 17 -0.67 -14.47 30.82
CA GLY A 17 0.59 -14.70 30.13
C GLY A 17 1.57 -13.59 30.50
N CYS A 18 2.55 -13.90 31.35
CA CYS A 18 3.66 -13.03 31.64
C CYS A 18 4.41 -12.75 30.33
N ILE A 19 4.21 -11.56 29.79
CA ILE A 19 5.16 -10.93 28.87
C ILE A 19 6.46 -10.82 29.67
N ILE A 20 7.49 -11.56 29.28
CA ILE A 20 8.84 -11.31 29.78
C ILE A 20 9.27 -9.98 29.16
N TYR A 21 9.03 -8.90 29.90
CA TYR A 21 9.64 -7.61 29.66
C TYR A 21 11.12 -7.74 30.00
N VAL A 22 11.98 -7.81 28.98
CA VAL A 22 13.42 -7.63 29.14
C VAL A 22 13.67 -6.12 28.99
N PRO A 23 13.96 -5.39 30.07
CA PRO A 23 14.37 -3.98 29.94
C PRO A 23 15.74 -3.97 29.25
N ARG A 24 15.84 -3.29 28.10
CA ARG A 24 17.16 -2.96 27.54
C ARG A 24 17.72 -1.76 28.30
N ASP A 25 18.96 -1.92 28.77
CA ASP A 25 19.78 -0.84 29.32
C ASP A 25 19.73 0.38 28.41
N VAL A 26 19.27 1.50 28.97
CA VAL A 26 19.38 2.84 28.40
C VAL A 26 20.80 3.34 28.64
N GLY A 27 21.71 2.87 27.80
CA GLY A 27 23.05 3.41 27.64
C GLY A 27 23.28 3.70 26.16
N GLU A 28 23.29 4.98 25.82
CA GLU A 28 23.43 5.58 24.48
C GLU A 28 22.12 5.69 23.66
N PRO A 29 21.79 6.90 23.15
CA PRO A 29 20.73 7.05 22.14
C PRO A 29 21.11 6.18 20.93
N PRO A 30 20.14 5.50 20.28
CA PRO A 30 20.43 4.66 19.14
C PRO A 30 21.16 5.50 18.10
N ALA A 31 22.31 5.00 17.63
CA ALA A 31 22.98 5.55 16.47
C ALA A 31 21.92 5.78 15.38
N GLY A 32 21.96 6.95 14.74
CA GLY A 32 21.14 7.22 13.56
C GLY A 32 21.35 6.14 12.49
N PRO A 33 20.61 6.19 11.38
CA PRO A 33 20.88 5.26 10.28
C PRO A 33 22.39 5.24 10.00
N PRO A 34 22.99 4.07 9.75
CA PRO A 34 24.38 4.02 9.31
C PRO A 34 24.53 4.95 8.10
N ASP A 35 25.68 5.64 8.02
CA ASP A 35 25.97 6.59 6.94
C ASP A 35 25.63 5.97 5.57
N GLU A 36 25.15 6.80 4.63
CA GLU A 36 24.77 6.39 3.26
C GLU A 36 25.85 5.55 2.55
N GLU A 37 27.10 5.65 3.01
CA GLU A 37 28.22 4.78 2.64
C GLU A 37 27.92 3.29 2.79
N VAL A 38 26.96 2.83 3.60
CA VAL A 38 26.60 1.40 3.70
C VAL A 38 25.70 0.93 2.55
N TYR A 39 24.93 1.85 1.95
CA TYR A 39 24.04 1.57 0.80
C TYR A 39 24.72 1.84 -0.55
N ARG A 40 25.89 2.49 -0.55
CA ARG A 40 26.70 2.67 -1.75
C ARG A 40 27.12 1.29 -2.24
N SER A 41 26.59 0.84 -3.37
CA SER A 41 27.19 -0.27 -4.11
C SER A 41 28.67 0.06 -4.32
N ASP A 42 29.60 -0.87 -4.02
CA ASP A 42 31.04 -0.75 -4.32
C ASP A 42 31.34 -0.79 -5.83
N SER A 43 30.36 -0.44 -6.65
CA SER A 43 30.46 -0.43 -8.10
C SER A 43 30.86 0.96 -8.54
N ASP A 44 32.14 1.13 -8.85
CA ASP A 44 32.65 2.11 -9.82
C ASP A 44 32.10 1.85 -11.25
N GLU A 45 30.88 1.31 -11.36
CA GLU A 45 30.29 0.67 -12.55
C GLU A 45 28.89 1.22 -12.87
N TYR A 46 28.51 2.42 -12.38
CA TYR A 46 27.31 3.11 -12.85
C TYR A 46 27.73 4.31 -13.72
N PRO A 47 27.57 4.25 -15.06
CA PRO A 47 28.05 5.31 -15.94
C PRO A 47 27.23 6.61 -15.90
N TYR A 48 26.14 6.67 -15.12
CA TYR A 48 25.28 7.85 -14.99
C TYR A 48 24.92 8.10 -13.53
N GLU A 49 25.61 9.08 -12.92
CA GLU A 49 25.21 9.65 -11.64
C GLU A 49 24.16 10.75 -11.88
N MET A 50 23.02 10.66 -11.19
CA MET A 50 21.97 11.68 -11.18
C MET A 50 21.87 12.31 -9.79
N ASP A 51 21.27 13.48 -9.69
CA ASP A 51 20.95 14.10 -8.41
C ASP A 51 19.46 14.47 -8.29
N SER A 52 19.07 15.04 -7.15
CA SER A 52 17.69 15.45 -6.89
C SER A 52 17.16 16.51 -7.88
N ALA A 53 18.03 17.28 -8.55
CA ALA A 53 17.62 18.23 -9.59
C ALA A 53 17.07 17.51 -10.84
N ASP A 54 17.66 16.37 -11.19
CA ASP A 54 17.18 15.57 -12.30
C ASP A 54 15.78 15.00 -12.04
N PHE A 55 15.47 14.62 -10.79
CA PHE A 55 14.12 14.22 -10.40
C PHE A 55 13.12 15.37 -10.55
N TYR A 56 13.50 16.59 -10.15
CA TYR A 56 12.64 17.77 -10.31
C TYR A 56 12.29 18.01 -11.77
N ASP A 57 13.29 17.97 -12.65
CA ASP A 57 13.13 18.22 -14.08
C ASP A 57 12.34 17.10 -14.77
N TYR A 58 12.64 15.83 -14.48
CA TYR A 58 11.96 14.70 -15.11
C TYR A 58 10.48 14.60 -14.72
N LEU A 59 10.14 14.89 -13.45
CA LEU A 59 8.76 14.77 -12.94
C LEU A 59 7.88 16.01 -13.19
N ALA A 60 8.47 17.16 -13.52
CA ALA A 60 7.74 18.41 -13.75
C ALA A 60 6.61 18.31 -14.81
N PRO A 61 6.77 17.58 -15.94
CA PRO A 61 5.70 17.41 -16.91
C PRO A 61 4.52 16.58 -16.39
N TYR A 62 4.76 15.67 -15.44
CA TYR A 62 3.79 14.66 -15.00
C TYR A 62 2.97 15.07 -13.77
N GLY A 63 3.44 16.08 -13.04
CA GLY A 63 2.85 16.50 -11.79
C GLY A 63 3.13 17.95 -11.45
N ALA A 64 2.96 18.31 -10.18
CA ALA A 64 3.26 19.62 -9.64
C ALA A 64 4.16 19.48 -8.43
N TRP A 65 5.16 20.35 -8.34
CA TRP A 65 5.99 20.47 -7.15
C TRP A 65 5.34 21.44 -6.17
N VAL A 66 5.35 21.09 -4.90
CA VAL A 66 4.76 21.87 -3.81
C VAL A 66 5.77 22.01 -2.69
N SER A 67 5.98 23.25 -2.22
CA SER A 67 6.70 23.52 -0.99
C SER A 67 5.83 23.08 0.20
N TYR A 68 6.21 22.00 0.86
CA TYR A 68 5.46 21.40 1.97
C TYR A 68 6.37 21.03 3.14
N ARG A 69 6.28 21.83 4.22
CA ARG A 69 7.01 21.56 5.47
C ARG A 69 6.41 20.36 6.23
N PRO A 70 7.25 19.52 6.88
CA PRO A 70 8.71 19.64 7.02
C PRO A 70 9.53 19.03 5.87
N TYR A 71 8.88 18.50 4.82
CA TYR A 71 9.52 17.66 3.81
C TYR A 71 10.29 18.40 2.71
N GLY A 72 10.19 19.73 2.65
CA GLY A 72 10.78 20.52 1.56
C GLY A 72 9.88 20.49 0.34
N TYR A 73 10.40 20.09 -0.83
CA TYR A 73 9.60 20.01 -2.06
C TYR A 73 9.03 18.61 -2.26
N VAL A 74 7.71 18.52 -2.31
CA VAL A 74 6.98 17.27 -2.58
C VAL A 74 6.37 17.31 -3.97
N TRP A 75 6.26 16.15 -4.59
CA TRP A 75 5.65 16.01 -5.92
C TRP A 75 4.26 15.43 -5.82
N ILE A 76 3.33 15.99 -6.60
CA ILE A 76 1.94 15.53 -6.66
C ILE A 76 1.60 15.19 -8.12
N PRO A 77 1.19 13.94 -8.43
CA PRO A 77 0.82 13.57 -9.78
C PRO A 77 -0.44 14.32 -10.23
N ARG A 78 -0.44 14.76 -11.49
CA ARG A 78 -1.57 15.48 -12.10
C ARG A 78 -2.40 14.64 -13.06
N HIS A 79 -1.79 13.64 -13.71
CA HIS A 79 -2.43 12.84 -14.75
C HIS A 79 -2.81 11.43 -14.27
N VAL A 80 -3.42 11.34 -13.09
CA VAL A 80 -3.87 10.09 -12.50
C VAL A 80 -5.37 10.12 -12.23
N GLY A 81 -6.03 8.96 -12.30
CA GLY A 81 -7.45 8.85 -11.99
C GLY A 81 -7.78 9.21 -10.54
N HIS A 82 -9.00 9.64 -10.27
CA HIS A 82 -9.47 9.99 -8.91
C HIS A 82 -9.36 8.83 -7.89
N ARG A 83 -9.31 7.58 -8.37
CA ARG A 83 -9.15 6.37 -7.55
C ARG A 83 -7.72 5.86 -7.48
N TRP A 84 -6.79 6.56 -8.13
CA TRP A 84 -5.39 6.17 -8.17
C TRP A 84 -4.77 6.27 -6.77
N ARG A 85 -4.00 5.24 -6.43
CA ARG A 85 -3.17 5.17 -5.22
C ARG A 85 -1.76 4.74 -5.63
N PRO A 86 -0.71 5.11 -4.87
CA PRO A 86 0.63 4.57 -5.08
C PRO A 86 0.58 3.03 -5.08
N TYR A 87 1.35 2.42 -5.97
CA TYR A 87 1.40 0.97 -6.12
C TYR A 87 0.03 0.33 -6.46
N SER A 88 -0.83 0.99 -7.24
CA SER A 88 -2.11 0.40 -7.68
C SER A 88 -2.17 0.08 -9.18
N SER A 89 -1.62 0.94 -10.04
CA SER A 89 -1.59 0.72 -11.50
C SER A 89 -0.28 0.06 -11.91
N GLY A 90 -0.31 -1.26 -12.06
CA GLY A 90 0.90 -2.05 -12.30
C GLY A 90 0.75 -3.48 -11.79
N ARG A 91 1.90 -4.13 -11.61
CA ARG A 91 2.00 -5.52 -11.15
C ARG A 91 3.20 -5.75 -10.24
N TRP A 92 3.10 -6.78 -9.41
CA TRP A 92 4.23 -7.31 -8.63
C TRP A 92 4.91 -8.43 -9.41
N LEU A 93 6.24 -8.35 -9.56
CA LEU A 93 7.05 -9.46 -10.05
C LEU A 93 7.99 -9.94 -8.96
N TRP A 94 8.15 -11.26 -8.85
CA TRP A 94 9.20 -11.84 -8.01
C TRP A 94 10.53 -11.78 -8.75
N THR A 95 11.51 -11.10 -8.16
CA THR A 95 12.82 -10.82 -8.74
C THR A 95 13.94 -11.32 -7.84
N ASP A 96 15.18 -11.14 -8.29
CA ASP A 96 16.38 -11.27 -7.46
C ASP A 96 16.48 -10.23 -6.33
N TYR A 97 15.59 -9.23 -6.27
CA TYR A 97 15.41 -8.29 -5.15
C TYR A 97 14.13 -8.57 -4.31
N GLY A 98 13.45 -9.70 -4.55
CA GLY A 98 12.13 -10.00 -3.97
C GLY A 98 10.98 -9.42 -4.79
N TRP A 99 9.86 -9.06 -4.15
CA TRP A 99 8.71 -8.44 -4.80
C TRP A 99 9.05 -7.02 -5.26
N THR A 100 9.14 -6.85 -6.58
CA THR A 100 9.44 -5.57 -7.24
C THR A 100 8.19 -5.05 -7.93
N TRP A 101 7.88 -3.78 -7.69
CA TRP A 101 6.75 -3.12 -8.33
C TRP A 101 7.10 -2.72 -9.76
N ILE A 102 6.28 -3.12 -10.71
CA ILE A 102 6.39 -2.70 -12.11
C ILE A 102 5.20 -1.79 -12.42
N ALA A 103 5.49 -0.50 -12.49
CA ALA A 103 4.53 0.55 -12.75
C ALA A 103 4.07 0.58 -14.21
N GLN A 104 2.83 1.02 -14.44
CA GLN A 104 2.35 1.37 -15.79
C GLN A 104 2.66 2.82 -16.15
N GLU A 105 2.94 3.65 -15.16
CA GLU A 105 3.23 5.06 -15.37
C GLU A 105 4.67 5.27 -15.84
N ASP A 106 4.85 6.04 -16.92
CA ASP A 106 6.18 6.37 -17.49
C ASP A 106 7.15 7.02 -16.50
N TRP A 107 6.59 7.66 -15.47
CA TRP A 107 7.33 8.29 -14.38
C TRP A 107 7.57 7.36 -13.20
N GLY A 108 6.96 6.19 -13.14
CA GLY A 108 6.94 5.30 -11.97
C GLY A 108 8.31 4.83 -11.50
N TRP A 109 9.31 4.80 -12.39
CA TRP A 109 10.67 4.39 -12.03
C TRP A 109 11.30 5.27 -10.94
N ILE A 110 10.89 6.55 -10.81
CA ILE A 110 11.32 7.42 -9.71
C ILE A 110 10.47 7.15 -8.46
N PRO A 111 9.16 7.50 -8.41
CA PRO A 111 8.47 7.61 -7.13
C PRO A 111 8.16 6.28 -6.46
N PHE A 112 8.23 5.15 -7.19
CA PHE A 112 8.00 3.82 -6.61
C PHE A 112 9.28 3.13 -6.13
N HIS A 113 10.46 3.65 -6.50
CA HIS A 113 11.74 3.03 -6.13
C HIS A 113 12.65 3.96 -5.31
N TYR A 114 12.50 5.26 -5.47
CA TYR A 114 13.22 6.29 -4.74
C TYR A 114 12.23 7.10 -3.91
N GLY A 115 12.48 7.33 -2.62
CA GLY A 115 11.63 8.19 -1.78
C GLY A 115 10.43 7.52 -1.09
N ARG A 116 9.44 8.33 -0.68
CA ARG A 116 8.30 7.91 0.16
C ARG A 116 7.00 8.58 -0.28
N TRP A 117 5.88 7.86 -0.17
CA TRP A 117 4.55 8.40 -0.47
C TRP A 117 3.79 8.73 0.81
N GLY A 118 3.32 9.97 0.93
CA GLY A 118 2.42 10.41 1.98
C GLY A 118 1.07 10.85 1.43
N TRP A 119 0.12 11.04 2.33
CA TRP A 119 -1.22 11.52 2.02
C TRP A 119 -1.55 12.74 2.87
N ASP A 120 -2.11 13.75 2.23
CA ASP A 120 -2.65 14.94 2.87
C ASP A 120 -4.12 15.09 2.44
N ARG A 121 -4.99 15.53 3.36
CA ARG A 121 -6.43 15.62 3.10
C ARG A 121 -6.77 16.61 1.98
N ALA A 122 -6.03 17.70 1.86
CA ALA A 122 -6.29 18.75 0.88
C ALA A 122 -5.51 18.52 -0.44
N LEU A 123 -4.30 17.99 -0.36
CA LEU A 123 -3.44 17.76 -1.53
C LEU A 123 -3.64 16.37 -2.18
N GLY A 124 -4.05 15.37 -1.40
CA GLY A 124 -4.07 13.96 -1.77
C GLY A 124 -2.70 13.30 -1.62
N TRP A 125 -2.40 12.33 -2.49
CA TRP A 125 -1.10 11.64 -2.50
C TRP A 125 0.01 12.59 -2.93
N TYR A 126 1.05 12.69 -2.11
CA TYR A 126 2.28 13.40 -2.40
C TYR A 126 3.49 12.49 -2.22
N TRP A 127 4.53 12.72 -2.99
CA TRP A 127 5.78 11.98 -2.94
C TRP A 127 6.91 12.87 -2.43
N VAL A 128 7.67 12.35 -1.47
CA VAL A 128 8.88 12.97 -0.93
C VAL A 128 10.09 12.31 -1.58
N PRO A 129 10.99 13.07 -2.24
CA PRO A 129 12.19 12.53 -2.85
C PRO A 129 13.10 11.78 -1.87
N GLY A 130 13.75 10.73 -2.36
CA GLY A 130 14.81 10.02 -1.66
C GLY A 130 15.87 9.54 -2.65
N THR A 131 17.06 9.20 -2.17
CA THR A 131 18.22 8.83 -3.01
C THR A 131 18.47 7.33 -3.07
N VAL A 132 17.88 6.56 -2.14
CA VAL A 132 18.10 5.11 -2.04
C VAL A 132 17.06 4.36 -2.87
N TRP A 133 17.54 3.51 -3.79
CA TRP A 133 16.70 2.61 -4.58
C TRP A 133 16.23 1.41 -3.75
N SER A 134 14.97 1.01 -3.92
CA SER A 134 14.39 -0.23 -3.41
C SER A 134 13.45 -0.85 -4.45
N PRO A 135 13.28 -2.19 -4.49
CA PRO A 135 12.28 -2.84 -5.34
C PRO A 135 10.85 -2.31 -5.13
N ALA A 136 10.54 -1.86 -3.91
CA ALA A 136 9.43 -0.97 -3.58
C ALA A 136 9.57 -0.49 -2.12
N TRP A 137 8.99 0.66 -1.79
CA TRP A 137 8.92 1.15 -0.41
C TRP A 137 7.51 0.94 0.16
N VAL A 138 7.21 -0.31 0.53
CA VAL A 138 5.91 -0.73 1.03
C VAL A 138 6.00 -1.60 2.29
N THR A 139 4.90 -1.67 3.04
CA THR A 139 4.63 -2.71 4.05
C THR A 139 3.58 -3.68 3.54
N TRP A 140 3.58 -4.91 4.05
CA TRP A 140 2.73 -5.99 3.57
C TRP A 140 1.76 -6.52 4.63
N ARG A 141 0.62 -6.98 4.11
CA ARG A 141 -0.38 -7.76 4.83
C ARG A 141 -0.87 -8.88 3.96
N TRP A 142 -1.12 -10.03 4.56
CA TRP A 142 -1.81 -11.11 3.85
C TRP A 142 -2.55 -12.03 4.81
N GLY A 143 -3.42 -12.84 4.23
CA GLY A 143 -4.19 -13.89 4.89
C GLY A 143 -4.83 -14.78 3.84
N ASP A 144 -5.80 -15.60 4.25
CA ASP A 144 -6.38 -16.63 3.38
C ASP A 144 -7.13 -16.10 2.16
N LEU A 145 -7.61 -14.84 2.23
CA LEU A 145 -8.42 -14.23 1.17
C LEU A 145 -7.68 -13.13 0.42
N TYR A 146 -6.86 -12.34 1.12
CA TYR A 146 -6.34 -11.09 0.60
C TYR A 146 -4.83 -11.01 0.73
N ILE A 147 -4.22 -10.38 -0.27
CA ILE A 147 -2.88 -9.83 -0.19
C ILE A 147 -3.04 -8.31 -0.31
N GLY A 148 -2.35 -7.58 0.55
CA GLY A 148 -2.35 -6.13 0.51
C GLY A 148 -1.01 -5.52 0.88
N TRP A 149 -0.84 -4.29 0.43
CA TRP A 149 0.35 -3.51 0.64
C TRP A 149 -0.03 -2.04 0.84
N ALA A 150 0.82 -1.31 1.55
CA ALA A 150 0.69 0.12 1.75
C ALA A 150 2.05 0.79 1.54
N PRO A 151 2.11 1.98 0.92
CA PRO A 151 3.35 2.72 0.84
C PRO A 151 3.88 3.05 2.23
N LEU A 152 5.20 3.04 2.40
CA LEU A 152 5.82 3.58 3.60
C LEU A 152 5.75 5.11 3.56
N PRO A 153 5.15 5.77 4.57
CA PRO A 153 5.07 7.21 4.61
C PRO A 153 6.43 7.85 4.91
N PRO A 154 6.59 9.14 4.57
CA PRO A 154 7.72 9.94 5.04
C PRO A 154 7.83 9.88 6.57
N GLY A 155 9.06 9.88 7.09
CA GLY A 155 9.33 9.79 8.53
C GLY A 155 9.30 8.36 9.10
N ILE A 156 9.08 7.34 8.28
CA ILE A 156 9.33 5.94 8.65
C ILE A 156 10.70 5.53 8.16
N ASP A 157 11.61 5.36 9.12
CA ASP A 157 12.98 4.97 8.87
C ASP A 157 13.08 3.47 8.58
N PHE A 158 13.98 3.14 7.66
CA PHE A 158 14.46 1.79 7.42
C PHE A 158 15.92 1.74 7.85
N ALA A 159 16.25 0.81 8.76
CA ALA A 159 17.62 0.59 9.19
C ALA A 159 18.02 -0.86 8.89
N GLY A 160 19.17 -1.03 8.22
CA GLY A 160 19.74 -2.34 7.93
C GLY A 160 19.88 -3.19 9.19
N GLY A 161 19.31 -4.40 9.17
CA GLY A 161 19.28 -5.32 10.32
C GLY A 161 18.14 -5.08 11.33
N MET A 162 17.48 -3.92 11.32
CA MET A 162 16.31 -3.62 12.16
C MET A 162 14.99 -3.59 11.38
N GLY A 163 15.04 -3.45 10.05
CA GLY A 163 13.86 -3.40 9.20
C GLY A 163 13.15 -2.04 9.26
N ILE A 164 11.83 -2.05 9.04
CA ILE A 164 10.98 -0.86 9.11
C ILE A 164 10.74 -0.52 10.58
N GLY A 165 11.05 0.72 11.01
CA GLY A 165 10.97 1.15 12.40
C GLY A 165 9.55 1.15 12.99
N GLY A 166 9.39 0.54 14.17
CA GLY A 166 8.24 0.66 15.09
C GLY A 166 6.90 0.07 14.60
N PRO A 167 5.95 -0.22 15.52
CA PRO A 167 4.58 -0.56 15.13
C PRO A 167 3.86 0.71 14.66
N TYR A 168 3.97 1.03 13.36
CA TYR A 168 3.21 2.12 12.76
C TYR A 168 1.79 1.64 12.41
N ASP A 169 0.78 2.45 12.78
CA ASP A 169 -0.60 2.22 12.34
C ASP A 169 -0.83 2.98 11.03
N PHE A 170 -0.94 2.23 9.94
CA PHE A 170 -1.11 2.80 8.61
C PHE A 170 -2.59 3.13 8.39
N PRO A 171 -2.94 4.38 8.04
CA PRO A 171 -4.33 4.74 7.80
C PRO A 171 -4.99 3.82 6.76
N ASN A 172 -6.26 3.50 6.96
CA ASN A 172 -6.98 2.53 6.10
C ASN A 172 -6.86 2.84 4.61
N HIS A 173 -6.90 4.12 4.22
CA HIS A 173 -6.83 4.55 2.80
C HIS A 173 -5.45 4.35 2.15
N TYR A 174 -4.40 4.05 2.91
CA TYR A 174 -3.08 3.71 2.36
C TYR A 174 -3.04 2.31 1.76
N TRP A 175 -3.84 1.40 2.28
CA TRP A 175 -3.80 0.01 1.86
C TRP A 175 -4.42 -0.16 0.47
N VAL A 176 -3.76 -0.96 -0.35
CA VAL A 176 -4.31 -1.57 -1.54
C VAL A 176 -4.44 -3.06 -1.23
N PHE A 177 -5.64 -3.61 -1.39
CA PHE A 177 -5.90 -5.04 -1.24
C PHE A 177 -6.43 -5.60 -2.55
N VAL A 178 -6.06 -6.84 -2.85
CA VAL A 178 -6.64 -7.68 -3.90
C VAL A 178 -7.01 -9.03 -3.30
N GLU A 179 -8.00 -9.71 -3.88
CA GLU A 179 -8.14 -11.16 -3.61
C GLU A 179 -6.83 -11.86 -4.02
N GLY A 180 -6.34 -12.77 -3.18
CA GLY A 180 -5.04 -13.42 -3.38
C GLY A 180 -4.91 -14.09 -4.74
N ARG A 181 -6.01 -14.57 -5.31
CA ARG A 181 -6.05 -15.18 -6.65
C ARG A 181 -5.68 -14.23 -7.80
N TYR A 182 -5.78 -12.91 -7.58
CA TYR A 182 -5.48 -11.89 -8.57
C TYR A 182 -4.09 -11.29 -8.46
N PHE A 183 -3.32 -11.65 -7.43
CA PHE A 183 -2.07 -10.97 -7.10
C PHE A 183 -1.00 -10.99 -8.20
N GLN A 184 -0.99 -12.01 -9.06
CA GLN A 184 -0.05 -12.14 -10.17
C GLN A 184 -0.57 -11.56 -11.51
N HIS A 185 -1.69 -10.83 -11.51
CA HIS A 185 -2.20 -10.18 -12.73
C HIS A 185 -1.42 -8.90 -13.08
N ASP A 186 -1.38 -8.59 -14.38
CA ASP A 186 -0.61 -7.45 -14.92
C ASP A 186 -1.20 -6.07 -14.61
N TYR A 187 -2.51 -6.02 -14.37
CA TYR A 187 -3.29 -4.80 -14.16
C TYR A 187 -4.03 -4.90 -12.84
N LEU A 188 -3.30 -4.78 -11.71
CA LEU A 188 -3.86 -4.98 -10.37
C LEU A 188 -4.92 -3.94 -10.00
N ASP A 189 -4.90 -2.76 -10.60
CA ASP A 189 -5.91 -1.72 -10.46
C ASP A 189 -7.32 -2.21 -10.82
N ARG A 190 -7.42 -3.20 -11.71
CA ARG A 190 -8.70 -3.81 -12.12
C ARG A 190 -9.29 -4.75 -11.08
N TYR A 191 -8.48 -5.19 -10.10
CA TYR A 191 -8.86 -6.16 -9.07
C TYR A 191 -8.74 -5.57 -7.65
N ALA A 192 -8.22 -4.35 -7.54
CA ALA A 192 -8.08 -3.64 -6.27
C ALA A 192 -9.45 -3.44 -5.62
N LEU A 193 -9.55 -3.80 -4.34
CA LEU A 193 -10.74 -3.55 -3.55
C LEU A 193 -10.97 -2.02 -3.40
N PRO A 194 -12.24 -1.57 -3.36
CA PRO A 194 -12.59 -0.23 -2.89
C PRO A 194 -11.92 0.06 -1.55
N TYR A 195 -11.43 1.28 -1.32
CA TYR A 195 -10.70 1.59 -0.08
C TYR A 195 -11.60 1.49 1.16
N GLU A 196 -12.92 1.59 1.01
CA GLU A 196 -13.91 1.39 2.06
C GLU A 196 -13.85 -0.02 2.65
N ARG A 197 -13.45 -1.02 1.84
CA ARG A 197 -13.27 -2.42 2.24
C ARG A 197 -12.01 -2.66 3.05
N ASN A 198 -11.07 -1.70 3.07
CA ASN A 198 -9.79 -1.90 3.75
C ASN A 198 -9.97 -2.18 5.24
N VAL A 199 -11.00 -1.63 5.89
CA VAL A 199 -11.30 -1.89 7.32
C VAL A 199 -11.57 -3.38 7.57
N SER A 200 -12.37 -4.03 6.73
CA SER A 200 -12.65 -5.46 6.86
C SER A 200 -11.47 -6.30 6.40
N ALA A 201 -10.83 -5.96 5.27
CA ALA A 201 -9.65 -6.67 4.77
C ALA A 201 -8.50 -6.70 5.81
N LEU A 202 -8.32 -5.64 6.60
CA LEU A 202 -7.37 -5.61 7.70
C LEU A 202 -7.65 -6.66 8.78
N ARG A 203 -8.92 -7.03 9.03
CA ARG A 203 -9.31 -8.08 9.99
C ARG A 203 -9.04 -9.49 9.47
N PHE A 204 -9.04 -9.67 8.15
CA PHE A 204 -8.74 -10.95 7.49
C PHE A 204 -7.25 -11.17 7.21
N THR A 205 -6.41 -10.20 7.52
CA THR A 205 -4.97 -10.25 7.22
C THR A 205 -4.14 -10.00 8.46
N VAL A 206 -2.91 -10.50 8.45
CA VAL A 206 -1.89 -10.16 9.43
C VAL A 206 -0.83 -9.28 8.77
N ARG A 207 -0.29 -8.32 9.52
CA ARG A 207 0.87 -7.55 9.06
C ARG A 207 2.12 -8.37 9.29
N LYS A 208 2.89 -8.51 8.22
CA LYS A 208 4.21 -9.11 8.27
C LYS A 208 5.08 -8.30 7.31
N SER A 209 5.88 -7.42 7.90
CA SER A 209 6.74 -6.47 7.18
C SER A 209 8.12 -7.08 7.05
N ASP A 210 8.66 -7.21 5.85
CA ASP A 210 10.06 -7.64 5.69
C ASP A 210 10.69 -6.95 4.46
N LEU A 211 10.98 -5.64 4.59
CA LEU A 211 12.11 -5.06 3.86
C LEU A 211 13.38 -5.49 4.61
N ALA A 212 14.36 -6.03 3.89
CA ALA A 212 15.59 -6.53 4.47
C ALA A 212 16.81 -5.95 3.73
N LEU A 213 17.87 -5.62 4.46
CA LEU A 213 19.16 -5.26 3.86
C LEU A 213 20.01 -6.53 3.81
N ARG A 214 20.39 -6.98 2.62
CA ARG A 214 21.28 -8.13 2.41
C ARG A 214 22.34 -7.74 1.41
N ASN A 215 23.62 -7.94 1.72
CA ASN A 215 24.73 -7.60 0.82
C ASN A 215 24.65 -6.16 0.28
N ARG A 216 24.33 -5.18 1.14
CA ARG A 216 24.16 -3.75 0.80
C ARG A 216 23.02 -3.47 -0.19
N GLN A 217 22.16 -4.44 -0.47
CA GLN A 217 20.98 -4.33 -1.32
C GLN A 217 19.70 -4.48 -0.51
N ILE A 218 18.68 -3.70 -0.86
CA ILE A 218 17.36 -3.78 -0.23
C ILE A 218 16.53 -4.85 -0.93
N PHE A 219 16.09 -5.84 -0.16
CA PHE A 219 15.18 -6.89 -0.58
C PHE A 219 13.79 -6.62 -0.03
N ASN A 220 12.78 -6.90 -0.84
CA ASN A 220 11.38 -6.83 -0.44
C ASN A 220 10.78 -8.23 -0.41
N ASP A 221 10.90 -8.91 0.72
CA ASP A 221 10.44 -10.30 0.84
C ASP A 221 8.91 -10.40 0.84
N GLY A 222 8.24 -9.42 1.45
CA GLY A 222 6.78 -9.29 1.47
C GLY A 222 6.04 -10.58 1.80
N VAL A 223 5.04 -10.92 0.98
CA VAL A 223 4.29 -12.18 1.09
C VAL A 223 5.14 -13.36 0.61
N ASP A 224 5.12 -14.47 1.36
CA ASP A 224 5.87 -15.67 0.99
C ASP A 224 5.44 -16.22 -0.39
N VAL A 225 6.41 -16.64 -1.20
CA VAL A 225 6.16 -17.14 -2.56
C VAL A 225 5.27 -18.38 -2.56
N GLU A 226 5.41 -19.28 -1.59
CA GLU A 226 4.54 -20.46 -1.46
C GLU A 226 3.12 -20.06 -1.10
N GLU A 227 2.95 -19.01 -0.31
CA GLU A 227 1.62 -18.47 0.00
C GLU A 227 0.97 -17.87 -1.25
N VAL A 228 1.73 -17.15 -2.08
CA VAL A 228 1.23 -16.67 -3.38
C VAL A 228 0.87 -17.83 -4.30
N ARG A 229 1.69 -18.89 -4.38
CA ARG A 229 1.39 -20.10 -5.16
C ARG A 229 0.09 -20.76 -4.67
N ARG A 230 -0.10 -20.85 -3.35
CA ARG A 230 -1.31 -21.40 -2.72
C ARG A 230 -2.56 -20.59 -3.08
N LEU A 231 -2.49 -19.26 -2.95
CA LEU A 231 -3.63 -18.36 -3.17
C LEU A 231 -3.98 -18.22 -4.66
N THR A 232 -2.98 -18.14 -5.54
CA THR A 232 -3.17 -17.97 -6.99
C THR A 232 -3.38 -19.28 -7.73
N ARG A 233 -2.95 -20.42 -7.16
CA ARG A 233 -2.88 -21.72 -7.84
C ARG A 233 -2.05 -21.68 -9.12
N THR A 234 -1.04 -20.81 -9.17
CA THR A 234 -0.14 -20.64 -10.31
C THR A 234 1.30 -20.57 -9.83
N ALA A 235 2.25 -20.96 -10.69
CA ALA A 235 3.67 -20.87 -10.37
C ALA A 235 4.14 -19.40 -10.39
N VAL A 236 4.87 -19.00 -9.35
CA VAL A 236 5.57 -17.71 -9.32
C VAL A 236 6.91 -17.83 -10.06
N SER A 237 7.08 -17.05 -11.11
CA SER A 237 8.30 -16.99 -11.92
C SER A 237 9.29 -15.98 -11.34
N ARG A 238 10.54 -16.41 -11.13
CA ARG A 238 11.64 -15.52 -10.72
C ARG A 238 12.26 -14.83 -11.93
N HIS A 239 12.34 -13.51 -11.85
CA HIS A 239 13.00 -12.66 -12.82
C HIS A 239 14.34 -12.14 -12.28
N GLU A 240 15.19 -11.66 -13.18
CA GLU A 240 16.44 -10.98 -12.90
C GLU A 240 16.28 -9.51 -13.29
N ILE A 241 16.66 -8.59 -12.39
CA ILE A 241 16.64 -7.17 -12.72
C ILE A 241 17.93 -6.79 -13.44
N GLU A 242 17.76 -6.18 -14.61
CA GLU A 242 18.82 -5.57 -15.40
C GLU A 242 18.68 -4.05 -15.40
N ASP A 243 19.80 -3.34 -15.52
CA ASP A 243 19.78 -1.89 -15.56
C ASP A 243 19.41 -1.40 -16.95
N ALA A 244 18.36 -0.58 -17.02
CA ALA A 244 17.96 0.06 -18.26
C ALA A 244 18.92 1.20 -18.62
N ARG A 245 19.07 1.51 -19.91
CA ARG A 245 19.95 2.61 -20.38
C ARG A 245 19.38 4.00 -20.16
N GLY A 246 18.10 4.09 -19.83
CA GLY A 246 17.40 5.34 -19.62
C GLY A 246 15.94 5.12 -19.22
N PRO A 247 15.23 6.19 -18.80
CA PRO A 247 13.86 6.12 -18.30
C PRO A 247 12.83 5.44 -19.22
N LYS A 248 13.06 5.46 -20.55
CA LYS A 248 12.15 4.90 -21.56
C LYS A 248 12.46 3.45 -21.95
N ASP A 249 13.51 2.86 -21.38
CA ASP A 249 13.98 1.51 -21.72
C ASP A 249 13.52 0.45 -20.68
N ASN A 250 12.60 0.83 -19.79
CA ASN A 250 11.97 -0.06 -18.83
C ASN A 250 11.13 -1.12 -19.56
N SER A 251 11.36 -2.40 -19.29
CA SER A 251 10.65 -3.48 -19.99
C SER A 251 10.69 -4.78 -19.21
N VAL A 252 9.73 -5.66 -19.50
CA VAL A 252 9.72 -7.03 -18.99
C VAL A 252 9.75 -7.97 -20.20
N SER A 253 10.76 -8.81 -20.28
CA SER A 253 10.95 -9.74 -21.40
C SER A 253 11.47 -11.08 -20.88
N GLY A 254 10.67 -12.14 -21.06
CA GLY A 254 11.01 -13.47 -20.58
C GLY A 254 11.26 -13.47 -19.07
N ARG A 255 12.51 -13.75 -18.67
CA ARG A 255 12.94 -13.77 -17.26
C ARG A 255 13.68 -12.50 -16.84
N SER A 256 13.80 -11.51 -17.72
CA SER A 256 14.51 -10.27 -17.46
C SER A 256 13.53 -9.12 -17.27
N VAL A 257 13.83 -8.26 -16.29
CA VAL A 257 13.09 -7.03 -16.00
C VAL A 257 14.10 -5.89 -16.04
N ARG A 258 14.03 -5.05 -17.06
CA ARG A 258 14.88 -3.86 -17.17
C ARG A 258 14.25 -2.69 -16.44
N ILE A 259 14.97 -2.10 -15.49
CA ILE A 259 14.54 -0.92 -14.73
C ILE A 259 15.65 0.13 -14.76
N TYR A 260 15.30 1.38 -15.05
CA TYR A 260 16.23 2.50 -14.94
C TYR A 260 16.44 2.84 -13.47
N ARG A 261 17.66 2.61 -12.98
CA ARG A 261 18.02 2.78 -11.56
C ARG A 261 19.38 3.45 -11.37
N PRO A 262 19.51 4.73 -11.79
CA PRO A 262 20.75 5.48 -11.67
C PRO A 262 21.22 5.58 -10.22
N ALA A 263 22.53 5.67 -10.01
CA ALA A 263 23.08 6.03 -8.73
C ALA A 263 22.74 7.50 -8.43
N MET A 264 22.18 7.76 -7.25
CA MET A 264 21.74 9.11 -6.87
C MET A 264 22.75 9.77 -5.93
N LYS A 265 23.12 11.01 -6.24
CA LYS A 265 23.85 11.91 -5.34
C LYS A 265 22.88 12.85 -4.63
N LYS A 266 23.11 13.06 -3.34
CA LYS A 266 22.35 14.04 -2.56
C LYS A 266 22.78 15.44 -2.97
N ASN A 267 21.82 16.27 -3.39
CA ASN A 267 22.02 17.69 -3.66
C ASN A 267 21.00 18.50 -2.85
N GLU A 268 21.45 19.04 -1.71
CA GLU A 268 20.60 19.81 -0.80
C GLU A 268 20.24 21.20 -1.34
N ALA A 269 21.02 21.72 -2.29
CA ALA A 269 20.75 22.99 -2.95
C ALA A 269 19.77 22.86 -4.14
N ALA A 270 19.49 21.63 -4.58
CA ALA A 270 18.58 21.38 -5.68
C ALA A 270 17.15 21.82 -5.30
N ARG A 271 16.50 22.51 -6.23
CA ARG A 271 15.11 22.95 -6.11
C ARG A 271 14.42 22.85 -7.47
N PRO A 272 13.10 22.59 -7.50
CA PRO A 272 12.34 22.58 -8.73
C PRO A 272 12.30 23.97 -9.37
N LYS A 273 12.32 24.02 -10.72
CA LYS A 273 12.23 25.26 -11.50
C LYS A 273 10.93 26.03 -11.26
N SER A 274 9.85 25.32 -10.95
CA SER A 274 8.54 25.87 -10.61
C SER A 274 7.91 25.01 -9.54
N TYR A 275 7.33 25.64 -8.53
CA TYR A 275 6.58 24.99 -7.46
C TYR A 275 5.46 25.93 -6.98
N LEU A 276 4.48 25.35 -6.30
CA LEU A 276 3.41 26.06 -5.61
C LEU A 276 3.69 26.07 -4.11
N GLU A 277 3.27 27.11 -3.41
CA GLU A 277 3.14 27.02 -1.95
C GLU A 277 1.95 26.12 -1.58
N LYS A 278 1.95 25.52 -0.39
CA LYS A 278 0.90 24.58 0.05
C LYS A 278 -0.51 25.16 -0.16
N ASP A 279 -0.76 26.38 0.31
CA ASP A 279 -2.09 27.00 0.22
C ASP A 279 -2.51 27.29 -1.22
N GLU A 280 -1.55 27.57 -2.11
CA GLU A 280 -1.81 27.73 -3.54
C GLU A 280 -2.16 26.39 -4.17
N ALA A 281 -1.40 25.35 -3.84
CA ALA A 281 -1.63 23.99 -4.30
C ALA A 281 -3.03 23.47 -3.90
N GLU A 282 -3.46 23.71 -2.67
CA GLU A 282 -4.81 23.33 -2.21
C GLU A 282 -5.94 23.98 -3.04
N ARG A 283 -5.76 25.24 -3.45
CA ARG A 283 -6.75 25.95 -4.27
C ARG A 283 -6.70 25.56 -5.74
N ASP A 284 -5.50 25.38 -6.28
CA ASP A 284 -5.29 25.35 -7.73
C ASP A 284 -5.16 23.93 -8.29
N LEU A 285 -4.63 22.96 -7.53
CA LEU A 285 -4.45 21.58 -8.02
C LEU A 285 -5.75 20.93 -8.53
N PRO A 286 -6.92 21.07 -7.88
CA PRO A 286 -8.16 20.52 -8.42
C PRO A 286 -8.49 21.05 -9.82
N ARG A 287 -8.30 22.35 -10.04
CA ARG A 287 -8.55 23.02 -11.33
C ARG A 287 -7.48 22.68 -12.37
N ILE A 288 -6.23 22.53 -11.95
CA ILE A 288 -5.13 22.13 -12.83
C ILE A 288 -5.37 20.70 -13.34
N ARG A 289 -5.62 19.74 -12.45
CA ARG A 289 -5.93 18.35 -12.80
C ARG A 289 -7.10 18.26 -13.78
N GLU A 290 -8.14 19.04 -13.56
CA GLU A 290 -9.28 19.12 -14.48
C GLU A 290 -8.87 19.56 -15.89
N ARG A 291 -8.17 20.69 -16.02
CA ARG A 291 -7.70 21.20 -17.32
C ARG A 291 -6.76 20.23 -18.04
N ASP A 292 -5.89 19.57 -17.28
CA ASP A 292 -4.93 18.61 -17.82
C ASP A 292 -5.59 17.37 -18.41
N LEU A 293 -6.62 16.84 -17.73
CA LEU A 293 -7.43 15.74 -18.25
C LEU A 293 -8.10 16.14 -19.57
N GLU A 294 -8.60 17.36 -19.69
CA GLU A 294 -9.19 17.88 -20.94
C GLU A 294 -8.17 18.02 -22.07
N ARG A 295 -6.97 18.54 -21.77
CA ARG A 295 -5.93 18.78 -22.78
C ARG A 295 -5.36 17.50 -23.38
N ASN A 296 -5.19 16.46 -22.57
CA ASN A 296 -4.48 15.24 -23.00
C ASN A 296 -5.32 14.32 -23.90
N GLY A 297 -6.53 14.73 -24.33
CA GLY A 297 -7.40 13.90 -25.17
C GLY A 297 -7.88 12.62 -24.48
N ALA A 298 -7.49 12.39 -23.22
CA ALA A 298 -8.19 11.49 -22.32
C ALA A 298 -9.60 12.04 -22.23
N SER A 299 -10.55 11.37 -22.90
CA SER A 299 -11.94 11.80 -22.90
C SER A 299 -12.33 12.10 -21.46
N ALA A 300 -12.70 13.35 -21.16
CA ALA A 300 -13.18 13.74 -19.85
C ALA A 300 -14.12 12.63 -19.37
N PRO A 301 -13.98 12.11 -18.13
CA PRO A 301 -14.65 10.88 -17.72
C PRO A 301 -16.11 10.94 -18.16
N SER A 302 -16.45 10.16 -19.18
CA SER A 302 -17.80 10.14 -19.70
C SER A 302 -18.68 9.56 -18.61
N ALA A 303 -19.94 9.97 -18.56
CA ALA A 303 -20.88 9.34 -17.64
C ALA A 303 -20.91 7.81 -17.81
N GLU A 304 -20.65 7.34 -19.04
CA GLU A 304 -20.49 5.92 -19.40
C GLU A 304 -19.26 5.28 -18.75
N ARG A 305 -18.04 5.82 -18.94
CA ARG A 305 -16.82 5.26 -18.31
C ARG A 305 -16.91 5.26 -16.79
N LEU A 306 -17.46 6.33 -16.20
CA LEU A 306 -17.67 6.36 -14.75
C LEU A 306 -18.64 5.26 -14.33
N ALA A 307 -19.73 5.04 -15.08
CA ALA A 307 -20.68 3.96 -14.78
C ALA A 307 -20.02 2.58 -14.87
N GLU A 308 -19.19 2.32 -15.88
CA GLU A 308 -18.43 1.07 -16.02
C GLU A 308 -17.45 0.84 -14.86
N ASP A 309 -16.76 1.90 -14.43
CA ASP A 309 -15.83 1.86 -13.29
C ASP A 309 -16.54 1.58 -11.96
N GLN A 310 -17.70 2.18 -11.77
CA GLN A 310 -18.55 1.99 -10.59
C GLN A 310 -19.17 0.60 -10.56
N GLU A 311 -19.67 0.11 -11.70
CA GLU A 311 -20.23 -1.23 -11.81
C GLU A 311 -19.15 -2.30 -11.54
N ARG A 312 -17.94 -2.12 -12.09
CA ARG A 312 -16.80 -3.00 -11.79
C ARG A 312 -16.46 -3.01 -10.31
N GLU A 313 -16.41 -1.83 -9.69
CA GLU A 313 -16.11 -1.70 -8.27
C GLU A 313 -17.15 -2.42 -7.39
N MET A 314 -18.44 -2.27 -7.71
CA MET A 314 -19.51 -2.98 -7.00
C MET A 314 -19.41 -4.49 -7.17
N ARG A 315 -19.12 -4.98 -8.38
CA ARG A 315 -18.91 -6.42 -8.61
C ARG A 315 -17.75 -6.97 -7.77
N ILE A 316 -16.65 -6.23 -7.67
CA ILE A 316 -15.49 -6.63 -6.84
C ILE A 316 -15.88 -6.61 -5.35
N LEU A 317 -16.58 -5.57 -4.90
CA LEU A 317 -17.05 -5.46 -3.52
C LEU A 317 -17.94 -6.65 -3.14
N GLU A 318 -19.02 -6.87 -3.89
CA GLU A 318 -20.02 -7.90 -3.59
C GLU A 318 -19.39 -9.29 -3.59
N ARG A 319 -18.57 -9.58 -4.60
CA ARG A 319 -17.85 -10.84 -4.64
C ARG A 319 -16.91 -11.02 -3.44
N SER A 320 -16.15 -9.99 -3.08
CA SER A 320 -15.24 -10.07 -1.95
C SER A 320 -15.97 -10.34 -0.63
N GLN A 321 -17.19 -9.81 -0.47
CA GLN A 321 -18.06 -10.05 0.67
C GLN A 321 -18.59 -11.50 0.69
N GLU A 322 -18.96 -12.06 -0.46
CA GLU A 322 -19.37 -13.47 -0.56
C GLU A 322 -18.23 -14.42 -0.19
N GLU A 323 -17.00 -14.14 -0.60
CA GLU A 323 -15.81 -14.92 -0.20
C GLU A 323 -15.56 -14.85 1.31
N GLU A 324 -15.74 -13.69 1.95
CA GLU A 324 -15.64 -13.55 3.41
C GLU A 324 -16.72 -14.35 4.15
N LYS A 325 -17.97 -14.34 3.65
CA LYS A 325 -19.07 -15.15 4.21
C LYS A 325 -18.76 -16.64 4.08
N ALA A 326 -18.27 -17.07 2.92
CA ALA A 326 -17.88 -18.45 2.68
C ALA A 326 -16.74 -18.87 3.62
N GLU A 327 -15.72 -18.03 3.79
CA GLU A 327 -14.60 -18.31 4.70
C GLU A 327 -15.05 -18.38 6.16
N LEU A 328 -15.89 -17.44 6.60
CA LEU A 328 -16.45 -17.49 7.95
C LEU A 328 -17.23 -18.79 8.17
N LYS A 329 -18.08 -19.18 7.22
CA LYS A 329 -18.82 -20.45 7.29
C LYS A 329 -17.88 -21.65 7.46
N ARG A 330 -16.82 -21.74 6.64
CA ARG A 330 -15.82 -22.82 6.77
C ARG A 330 -15.13 -22.83 8.14
N ARG A 331 -14.80 -21.65 8.68
CA ARG A 331 -14.19 -21.53 10.01
C ARG A 331 -15.12 -22.02 11.10
N LEU A 332 -16.39 -21.63 11.07
CA LEU A 332 -17.39 -22.07 12.04
C LEU A 332 -17.61 -23.59 11.98
N GLU A 333 -17.70 -24.18 10.79
CA GLU A 333 -17.79 -25.64 10.62
C GLU A 333 -16.56 -26.37 11.19
N ASN A 334 -15.36 -25.79 11.05
CA ASN A 334 -14.14 -26.35 11.61
C ASN A 334 -14.06 -26.20 13.14
N GLU A 335 -14.54 -25.09 13.69
CA GLU A 335 -14.66 -24.88 15.14
C GLU A 335 -15.65 -25.87 15.76
N GLU A 336 -16.81 -26.09 15.11
CA GLU A 336 -17.81 -27.07 15.54
C GLU A 336 -17.25 -28.50 15.55
N LYS A 337 -16.46 -28.87 14.52
CA LYS A 337 -15.78 -30.17 14.45
C LYS A 337 -14.74 -30.37 15.56
N LYS A 338 -14.11 -29.28 16.03
CA LYS A 338 -13.11 -29.31 17.11
C LYS A 338 -13.74 -29.30 18.51
N ALA A 339 -14.97 -28.81 18.65
CA ALA A 339 -15.69 -28.77 19.92
C ALA A 339 -16.06 -30.18 20.39
N SER A 340 -15.62 -30.53 21.60
CA SER A 340 -15.72 -31.88 22.16
C SER A 340 -16.97 -32.06 23.04
N THR A 341 -17.45 -30.99 23.66
CA THR A 341 -18.62 -31.02 24.55
C THR A 341 -19.82 -30.26 23.98
N ALA A 342 -21.02 -30.57 24.47
CA ALA A 342 -22.24 -29.85 24.09
C ALA A 342 -22.17 -28.35 24.45
N ALA A 343 -21.57 -28.02 25.62
CA ALA A 343 -21.38 -26.63 26.05
C ALA A 343 -20.40 -25.87 25.14
N GLU A 344 -19.33 -26.51 24.68
CA GLU A 344 -18.39 -25.92 23.70
C GLU A 344 -19.06 -25.68 22.35
N LYS A 345 -19.89 -26.62 21.88
CA LYS A 345 -20.65 -26.47 20.63
C LYS A 345 -21.66 -25.33 20.72
N GLU A 346 -22.41 -25.24 21.82
CA GLU A 346 -23.37 -24.15 22.04
C GLU A 346 -22.68 -22.79 22.11
N LYS A 347 -21.53 -22.71 22.81
CA LYS A 347 -20.72 -21.50 22.87
C LYS A 347 -20.20 -21.09 21.50
N ALA A 348 -19.62 -22.03 20.73
CA ALA A 348 -19.11 -21.78 19.39
C ALA A 348 -20.23 -21.32 18.43
N ALA A 349 -21.42 -21.92 18.52
CA ALA A 349 -22.58 -21.50 17.72
C ALA A 349 -23.00 -20.06 18.04
N LYS A 350 -23.14 -19.71 19.33
CA LYS A 350 -23.48 -18.34 19.76
C LYS A 350 -22.43 -17.32 19.32
N GLU A 351 -21.13 -17.63 19.50
CA GLU A 351 -20.06 -16.77 19.02
C GLU A 351 -20.07 -16.63 17.49
N GLY A 352 -20.37 -17.72 16.78
CA GLY A 352 -20.50 -17.72 15.32
C GLY A 352 -21.63 -16.84 14.81
N GLU A 353 -22.80 -16.86 15.45
CA GLU A 353 -23.92 -15.98 15.14
C GLU A 353 -23.56 -14.51 15.33
N VAL A 354 -22.85 -14.18 16.43
CA VAL A 354 -22.37 -12.81 16.68
C VAL A 354 -21.40 -12.38 15.58
N ARG A 355 -20.37 -13.18 15.27
CA ARG A 355 -19.39 -12.88 14.22
C ARG A 355 -20.05 -12.71 12.84
N ALA A 356 -21.04 -13.56 12.51
CA ALA A 356 -21.79 -13.45 11.26
C ALA A 356 -22.65 -12.17 11.20
N GLY A 357 -23.26 -11.79 12.32
CA GLY A 357 -24.02 -10.55 12.45
C GLY A 357 -23.13 -9.31 12.29
N GLU A 358 -21.96 -9.30 12.93
CA GLU A 358 -20.97 -8.23 12.81
C GLU A 358 -20.42 -8.11 11.39
N LEU A 359 -20.12 -9.24 10.75
CA LEU A 359 -19.64 -9.26 9.36
C LEU A 359 -20.69 -8.69 8.40
N ARG A 360 -21.96 -9.11 8.54
CA ARG A 360 -23.06 -8.58 7.72
C ARG A 360 -23.22 -7.08 7.91
N LYS A 361 -23.20 -6.59 9.15
CA LYS A 361 -23.29 -5.16 9.43
C LYS A 361 -22.14 -4.37 8.79
N ALA A 362 -20.91 -4.89 8.87
CA ALA A 362 -19.75 -4.28 8.22
C ALA A 362 -19.93 -4.24 6.69
N HIS A 363 -20.42 -5.32 6.09
CA HIS A 363 -20.71 -5.40 4.65
C HIS A 363 -21.74 -4.36 4.19
N ASP A 364 -22.82 -4.20 4.95
CA ASP A 364 -23.87 -3.23 4.65
C ASP A 364 -23.34 -1.79 4.76
N GLU A 365 -22.54 -1.48 5.79
CA GLU A 365 -21.91 -0.17 5.97
C GLU A 365 -20.92 0.17 4.86
N GLU A 366 -20.12 -0.80 4.42
CA GLU A 366 -19.18 -0.63 3.31
C GLU A 366 -19.90 -0.35 1.99
N LYS A 367 -20.94 -1.14 1.70
CA LYS A 367 -21.75 -0.96 0.49
C LYS A 367 -22.39 0.42 0.47
N ALA A 368 -22.97 0.86 1.58
CA ALA A 368 -23.56 2.19 1.71
C ALA A 368 -22.55 3.32 1.46
N LYS A 369 -21.31 3.20 1.97
CA LYS A 369 -20.25 4.20 1.75
C LYS A 369 -19.79 4.25 0.30
N VAL A 370 -19.66 3.10 -0.36
CA VAL A 370 -19.32 3.05 -1.79
C VAL A 370 -20.44 3.67 -2.63
N ASP A 371 -21.70 3.33 -2.33
CA ASP A 371 -22.86 3.91 -3.01
C ASP A 371 -22.92 5.45 -2.82
N GLU A 372 -22.69 5.95 -1.60
CA GLU A 372 -22.62 7.38 -1.31
C GLU A 372 -21.56 8.08 -2.17
N ARG A 373 -20.32 7.55 -2.18
CA ARG A 373 -19.25 8.07 -3.03
C ARG A 373 -19.63 8.03 -4.51
N HIS A 374 -20.22 6.95 -5.00
CA HIS A 374 -20.64 6.83 -6.39
C HIS A 374 -21.66 7.91 -6.78
N GLN A 375 -22.56 8.29 -5.86
CA GLN A 375 -23.49 9.39 -6.09
C GLN A 375 -22.78 10.75 -6.13
N GLU A 376 -21.78 10.97 -5.28
CA GLU A 376 -20.97 12.20 -5.31
C GLU A 376 -20.19 12.33 -6.62
N GLU A 377 -19.54 11.27 -7.06
CA GLU A 377 -18.82 11.21 -8.35
C GLU A 377 -19.77 11.52 -9.53
N LYS A 378 -20.98 10.93 -9.52
CA LYS A 378 -22.02 11.21 -10.53
C LYS A 378 -22.46 12.67 -10.52
N LYS A 379 -22.63 13.29 -9.33
CA LYS A 379 -22.99 14.71 -9.21
C LYS A 379 -21.89 15.60 -9.79
N VAL A 380 -20.63 15.28 -9.51
CA VAL A 380 -19.47 16.00 -10.05
C VAL A 380 -19.46 15.92 -11.58
N ILE A 381 -19.58 14.73 -12.18
CA ILE A 381 -19.60 14.58 -13.64
C ILE A 381 -20.81 15.28 -14.27
N LYS A 382 -22.02 15.14 -13.70
CA LYS A 382 -23.22 15.84 -14.20
C LYS A 382 -23.05 17.36 -14.16
N GLY A 383 -22.45 17.89 -13.08
CA GLY A 383 -22.14 19.31 -12.97
C GLY A 383 -21.18 19.79 -14.07
N LYS A 384 -20.16 18.98 -14.38
CA LYS A 384 -19.21 19.26 -15.47
C LYS A 384 -19.86 19.25 -16.84
N ILE A 385 -20.73 18.28 -17.13
CA ILE A 385 -21.46 18.19 -18.41
C ILE A 385 -22.33 19.43 -18.61
N ARG A 386 -23.12 19.81 -17.59
CA ARG A 386 -24.00 21.00 -17.67
C ARG A 386 -23.22 22.30 -17.92
N LYS A 387 -22.03 22.43 -17.33
CA LYS A 387 -21.19 23.61 -17.54
C LYS A 387 -20.68 23.71 -18.99
N LYS A 388 -20.39 22.58 -19.64
CA LYS A 388 -19.96 22.52 -21.05
C LYS A 388 -21.08 22.77 -22.06
N GLU A 389 -22.33 22.51 -21.70
CA GLU A 389 -23.49 22.74 -22.58
C GLU A 389 -24.03 24.19 -22.48
N GLY A 390 -23.61 24.96 -21.48
CA GLY A 390 -24.04 26.34 -21.24
C GLY A 390 -23.02 27.43 -21.63
N ASP A 391 -21.81 27.04 -22.01
CA ASP A 391 -20.77 27.86 -22.65
C ASP A 391 -20.79 27.62 -24.17
#